data_AF-G7CF81-F1
#
_entry.id   AF-G7CF81-F1
#
_cell.length_a   1.000
_cell.length_b   1.000
_cell.length_c   1.000
_cell.angle_alpha   90.00
_cell.angle_beta   90.00
_cell.angle_gamma   90.00
#
_symmetry.space_group_name_H-M   'P 1'
#
loop_
_entity.id
_entity.type
_entity.pdbx_description
1 polymer ?
#
loop_
_entity_poly.entity_id
_entity_poly.type
_entity_poly.pdbx_seq_one_letter_code
_entity_poly.pdbx_strand_id
1 'polypeptide(L)' 'MAALPDAAIGLALGMSVAQPDARHAGRVSVLIDELRRRGVFDAVMAALDPELAQSIRLLDSVDRGQRWAQTGRH' A
#
# COMPACT_ATOMS: atom_id res chain seq x y z
N MET A 1 -22.73 -4.15 -0.23
CA MET A 1 -21.41 -4.61 -0.72
C MET A 1 -20.69 -5.27 0.43
N ALA A 2 -20.33 -6.55 0.33
CA ALA A 2 -19.49 -7.19 1.34
C ALA A 2 -18.15 -6.45 1.39
N ALA A 3 -17.73 -6.01 2.58
CA ALA A 3 -16.41 -5.43 2.74
C ALA A 3 -15.37 -6.50 2.38
N LEU A 4 -14.42 -6.16 1.51
CA LEU A 4 -13.27 -7.02 1.21
C LEU A 4 -12.59 -7.40 2.53
N PRO A 5 -12.25 -8.67 2.78
CA PRO A 5 -11.49 -9.06 3.97
C PRO A 5 -10.14 -8.34 4.04
N ASP A 6 -9.65 -8.05 5.25
CA ASP A 6 -8.36 -7.37 5.44
C ASP A 6 -7.20 -8.17 4.82
N ALA A 7 -7.27 -9.50 4.90
CA ALA A 7 -6.31 -10.39 4.26
C ALA A 7 -6.28 -10.23 2.73
N ALA A 8 -7.42 -9.95 2.09
CA ALA A 8 -7.47 -9.72 0.64
C ALA A 8 -6.80 -8.39 0.26
N ILE A 9 -6.93 -7.36 1.10
CA ILE A 9 -6.24 -6.08 0.91
C ILE A 9 -4.73 -6.26 1.15
N GLY A 10 -4.34 -7.00 2.18
CA GLY A 10 -2.94 -7.35 2.44
C GLY A 10 -2.31 -8.13 1.28
N LEU A 11 -3.03 -9.11 0.72
CA LEU A 11 -2.57 -9.84 -0.47
C LEU A 11 -2.40 -8.92 -1.68
N ALA A 12 -3.38 -8.06 -1.95
CA ALA A 12 -3.32 -7.10 -3.04
C ALA A 12 -2.15 -6.12 -2.89
N LEU A 13 -1.85 -5.69 -1.66
CA LEU A 13 -0.69 -4.87 -1.34
C LEU A 13 0.60 -5.62 -1.66
N GLY A 14 0.74 -6.86 -1.20
CA GLY A 14 1.90 -7.71 -1.48
C GLY A 14 2.15 -7.89 -2.98
N MET A 15 1.10 -8.17 -3.76
CA MET A 15 1.21 -8.28 -5.22
C MET A 15 1.62 -6.95 -5.88
N SER A 16 1.05 -5.83 -5.42
CA SER A 16 1.35 -4.50 -5.96
C SER A 16 2.78 -4.06 -5.67
N VAL A 17 3.33 -4.48 -4.52
CA VAL A 17 4.72 -4.24 -4.13
C VAL A 17 5.68 -5.12 -4.92
N ALA A 18 5.33 -6.39 -5.13
CA ALA A 18 6.15 -7.33 -5.89
C ALA A 18 6.24 -7.00 -7.39
N GLN A 19 5.21 -6.36 -7.94
CA GLN A 19 5.13 -5.99 -9.35
C GLN A 19 4.74 -4.52 -9.51
N PRO A 20 5.67 -3.59 -9.27
CA PRO A 20 5.40 -2.17 -9.45
C PRO A 20 5.13 -1.85 -10.92
N ASP A 21 3.96 -1.28 -11.21
CA ASP A 21 3.57 -0.83 -12.55
C ASP A 21 3.24 0.66 -12.52
N ALA A 22 3.97 1.46 -13.31
CA ALA A 22 3.81 2.91 -13.41
C ALA A 22 2.41 3.34 -13.90
N ARG A 23 1.68 2.46 -14.60
CA ARG A 23 0.28 2.71 -15.02
C ARG A 23 -0.69 2.75 -13.84
N HIS A 24 -0.27 2.23 -12.68
CA HIS A 24 -1.06 2.12 -11.47
C HIS A 24 -0.45 2.94 -10.32
N ALA A 25 0.16 4.10 -10.63
CA ALA A 25 0.67 5.00 -9.60
C ALA A 25 -0.46 5.40 -8.62
N GLY A 26 -0.15 5.35 -7.33
CA GLY A 26 -1.12 5.55 -6.26
C GLY A 26 -1.77 4.26 -5.74
N ARG A 27 -1.51 3.09 -6.35
CA ARG A 27 -2.16 1.83 -5.95
C ARG A 27 -1.66 1.35 -4.58
N VAL A 28 -0.36 1.45 -4.33
CA VAL A 28 0.25 1.03 -3.05
C VAL A 28 -0.27 1.91 -1.92
N SER A 29 -0.23 3.23 -2.10
CA SER A 29 -0.69 4.20 -1.11
C SER A 29 -2.18 4.07 -0.79
N VAL A 30 -3.03 3.80 -1.79
CA VAL A 30 -4.48 3.56 -1.57
C VAL A 30 -4.74 2.31 -0.72
N LEU A 31 -4.03 1.21 -0.99
CA LEU A 31 -4.20 -0.02 -0.21
C LEU A 31 -3.70 0.14 1.23
N ILE A 32 -2.59 0.88 1.41
CA ILE A 32 -2.07 1.24 2.72
C ILE A 32 -3.05 2.13 3.49
N ASP A 33 -3.61 3.16 2.85
CA ASP A 33 -4.57 4.07 3.47
C ASP A 33 -5.86 3.32 3.87
N GLU A 34 -6.28 2.33 3.09
CA GLU A 34 -7.40 1.46 3.45
C GLU A 34 -7.09 0.59 4.68
N LEU A 35 -5.90 -0.02 4.76
CA LEU A 35 -5.49 -0.78 5.94
C LEU A 35 -5.37 0.11 7.19
N ARG A 36 -4.90 1.36 7.04
CA ARG A 36 -4.83 2.35 8.13
C ARG A 36 -6.21 2.78 8.58
N ARG A 37 -7.11 3.07 7.63
CA ARG A 37 -8.52 3.41 7.92
C ARG A 37 -9.24 2.32 8.71
N ARG A 38 -8.84 1.07 8.50
CA ARG A 38 -9.35 -0.11 9.23
C ARG A 38 -8.61 -0.42 10.53
N GLY A 39 -7.54 0.31 10.84
CA GLY A 39 -6.75 0.11 12.07
C GLY A 39 -5.90 -1.17 12.09
N VAL A 40 -5.73 -1.86 10.96
CA VAL A 40 -4.99 -3.12 10.89
C VAL A 40 -3.58 -2.97 10.31
N PHE A 41 -3.25 -1.81 9.74
CA PHE A 41 -1.97 -1.60 9.08
C PHE A 41 -0.76 -1.88 9.99
N ASP A 42 -0.76 -1.37 11.22
CA ASP A 42 0.37 -1.56 12.14
C ASP A 42 0.54 -3.02 12.56
N ALA A 43 -0.58 -3.72 12.78
CA ALA A 43 -0.56 -5.15 13.07
C ALA A 43 0.00 -5.97 11.90
N VAL A 44 -0.37 -5.60 10.67
CA VAL A 44 0.19 -6.22 9.45
C VAL A 44 1.69 -5.95 9.35
N MET A 45 2.14 -4.70 9.52
CA MET A 45 3.57 -4.35 9.46
C MET A 45 4.40 -5.04 10.55
N ALA A 46 3.83 -5.23 11.75
CA ALA A 46 4.50 -5.94 12.84
C ALA A 46 4.60 -7.46 12.60
N ALA A 47 3.71 -8.03 11.78
CA ALA A 47 3.72 -9.45 11.43
C ALA A 47 4.67 -9.80 10.27
N LEU A 48 5.18 -8.79 9.54
CA LEU A 48 6.12 -8.97 8.44
C LEU A 48 7.56 -8.96 8.93
N ASP A 49 8.45 -9.49 8.09
CA ASP A 49 9.89 -9.28 8.26
C ASP A 49 10.21 -7.75 8.28
N PRO A 50 11.10 -7.28 9.18
CA PRO A 50 11.41 -5.85 9.31
C PRO A 50 11.92 -5.20 8.01
N GLU A 51 12.71 -5.91 7.21
CA GLU A 51 13.23 -5.41 5.94
C GLU A 51 12.07 -5.21 4.95
N LEU A 52 11.18 -6.20 4.85
CA LEU A 52 9.99 -6.10 4.01
C LEU A 52 9.06 -4.96 4.45
N ALA A 53 8.79 -4.83 5.76
CA ALA A 53 7.99 -3.74 6.28
C ALA A 53 8.61 -2.37 5.94
N GLN A 54 9.94 -2.25 6.00
CA GLN A 54 10.65 -1.04 5.60
C GLN A 54 10.54 -0.79 4.09
N SER A 55 10.69 -1.82 3.25
CA SER A 55 10.52 -1.69 1.80
C SER A 55 9.11 -1.20 1.43
N ILE A 56 8.07 -1.71 2.11
CA ILE A 56 6.68 -1.26 1.89
C ILE A 56 6.51 0.22 2.24
N ARG A 57 7.10 0.70 3.33
CA ARG A 57 7.05 2.13 3.71
C ARG A 57 7.78 3.02 2.69
N LEU A 58 8.92 2.56 2.18
CA LEU A 58 9.65 3.29 1.12
C LEU A 58 8.82 3.38 -0.16
N LEU A 59 8.18 2.27 -0.55
CA LEU A 59 7.30 2.23 -1.72
C LEU A 59 6.05 3.11 -1.53
N ASP A 60 5.45 3.18 -0.33
CA ASP A 60 4.37 4.13 -0.03
C ASP A 60 4.80 5.58 -0.31
N SER A 61 6.00 5.96 0.13
CA SER A 61 6.55 7.30 -0.11
C SER A 61 6.77 7.58 -1.60
N VAL A 62 7.35 6.62 -2.34
CA VAL A 62 7.60 6.76 -3.78
C VAL A 62 6.29 6.82 -4.56
N ASP A 63 5.34 5.94 -4.25
CA ASP A 63 4.04 5.85 -4.91
C ASP A 63 3.22 7.14 -4.73
N ARG A 64 3.26 7.75 -3.53
CA ARG A 64 2.66 9.08 -3.30
C ARG A 64 3.33 10.17 -4.12
N GLY A 65 4.65 10.16 -4.21
CA GLY A 65 5.39 11.11 -5.06
C GLY A 65 5.03 10.98 -6.54
N GLN A 66 4.92 9.74 -7.04
CA GLN A 66 4.49 9.46 -8.41
C GLN A 66 3.05 9.90 -8.66
N ARG A 67 2.13 9.60 -7.72
CA ARG A 67 0.73 10.04 -7.80
C ARG A 67 0.62 11.56 -7.84
N TRP A 68 1.40 12.27 -7.02
CA TRP A 68 1.46 13.72 -7.05
C TRP A 68 1.96 14.24 -8.40
N ALA A 69 3.05 13.69 -8.92
CA ALA A 69 3.60 14.08 -10.22
C ALA A 69 2.60 13.87 -11.38
N GLN A 70 1.77 12.83 -11.30
CA GLN A 70 0.76 12.53 -12.33
C GLN A 70 -0.53 13.36 -12.20
N THR A 71 -0.97 13.67 -10.98
CA THR A 71 -2.30 14.24 -10.73
C THR A 71 -2.28 15.70 -10.26
N GLY A 72 -1.12 16.21 -9.84
CA GLY A 72 -0.95 17.57 -9.33
C GLY A 72 -1.71 17.88 -8.03
N ARG A 73 -2.27 16.87 -7.34
CA ARG A 73 -3.11 17.04 -6.15
C ARG A 73 -2.54 16.35 -4.93
N HIS A 74 -2.63 17.06 -3.79
CA HIS A 74 -2.37 16.57 -2.43
C HIS A 74 -3.56 15.79 -1.89
#